data_AF-A0A523RX70-F1
#
_entry.id   AF-A0A523RX70-F1
#
_cell.length_a   1.000
_cell.length_b   1.000
_cell.length_c   1.000
_cell.angle_alpha   90.00
_cell.angle_beta   90.00
_cell.angle_gamma   90.00
#
_symmetry.space_group_name_H-M   'P 1'
#
loop_
_entity.id
_entity.type
_entity.pdbx_description
1 polymer ?
#
loop_
_entity_poly.entity_id
_entity_poly.type
_entity_poly.pdbx_seq_one_letter_code
_entity_poly.pdbx_strand_id
1 'polypeptide(L)'
;MSKKGTLNIPALEKKALRELSKIAYDIDSPDLGRMYDAVGRLASHQNSRSLLPKAMDLLDHPDQNVKQSAFTVAGKFTFGEYTGEVFNSLKSMNPVEREQVLQGIQEKFNQIGGPESTSELKRWIEALEGLGKEHQPTVFGLMRYLGGPGKRWVTKQIKDNFKNISLGAVPALSGFPGKTKKSLIKLITETASKNRRDMLPFICGIVDQTTYSNLSVFLKESKWQERAEIASAVSASGIKSTSGFVMELVGDPNWQVKQALLKKLNTRISKFSSLLKILSFLVKESNDRVRTQAERTLLLLGSEKCLDTTVREQRRKLENQYRPQLLRAAGANKDLEAVWLGVDLKTIDPMHDITKKVTEEENNAPIVKGEEKSVLMAALLGAQKQSTAESEETQAIHADDLPLDPTIPASSKFLLLLQRMTDKVGKDVPLNDILTKAEEAGITEDEFEEIIVEFEKQGIIYRSSKGTVSYVDIEL
;
A
#
# COMPACT_ATOMS: atom_id res chain seq x y z
N MET A 1 -52.13 14.64 -19.95
CA MET A 1 -51.08 15.68 -19.93
C MET A 1 -50.98 16.25 -18.52
N SER A 2 -50.06 15.73 -17.70
CA SER A 2 -49.85 16.22 -16.33
C SER A 2 -49.10 17.55 -16.38
N LYS A 3 -49.67 18.60 -15.78
CA LYS A 3 -49.05 19.93 -15.67
C LYS A 3 -47.73 19.77 -14.91
N LYS A 4 -46.59 19.94 -15.59
CA LYS A 4 -45.29 20.10 -14.93
C LYS A 4 -45.41 21.30 -14.00
N GLY A 5 -45.52 21.05 -12.69
CA GLY A 5 -45.46 22.10 -11.68
C GLY A 5 -44.14 22.82 -11.81
N THR A 6 -44.18 24.10 -12.15
CA THR A 6 -43.03 24.98 -12.15
C THR A 6 -42.50 25.09 -10.72
N LEU A 7 -41.33 24.51 -10.47
CA LEU A 7 -40.62 24.65 -9.20
C LEU A 7 -40.44 26.14 -8.89
N ASN A 8 -40.91 26.56 -7.72
CA ASN A 8 -40.74 27.93 -7.23
C ASN A 8 -39.31 28.10 -6.69
N ILE A 9 -38.37 28.35 -7.61
CA ILE A 9 -36.94 28.52 -7.32
C ILE A 9 -36.70 29.57 -6.22
N PRO A 10 -37.30 30.78 -6.26
CA PRO A 10 -37.09 31.79 -5.20
C PRO A 10 -37.49 31.34 -3.80
N ALA A 11 -38.58 30.54 -3.69
CA ALA A 11 -39.01 30.02 -2.40
C ALA A 11 -38.02 28.99 -1.82
N LEU A 12 -37.43 28.15 -2.69
CA LEU A 12 -36.42 27.17 -2.31
C LEU A 12 -35.11 27.85 -1.91
N GLU A 13 -34.67 28.86 -2.65
CA GLU A 13 -33.48 29.66 -2.31
C GLU A 13 -33.63 30.33 -0.95
N LYS A 14 -34.78 30.98 -0.71
CA LYS A 14 -35.05 31.62 0.59
C LYS A 14 -35.07 30.61 1.74
N LYS A 15 -35.55 29.39 1.51
CA LYS A 15 -35.50 28.31 2.50
C LYS A 15 -34.06 27.90 2.80
N ALA A 16 -33.26 27.63 1.77
CA ALA A 16 -31.86 27.25 1.92
C ALA A 16 -31.03 28.35 2.61
N LEU A 17 -31.24 29.61 2.26
CA LEU A 17 -30.57 30.75 2.90
C LEU A 17 -30.91 30.88 4.39
N ARG A 18 -32.17 30.61 4.78
CA ARG A 18 -32.56 30.59 6.20
C ARG A 18 -31.85 29.49 6.97
N GLU A 19 -31.69 28.31 6.37
CA GLU A 19 -30.96 27.19 6.98
C GLU A 19 -29.47 27.55 7.15
N LEU A 20 -28.84 28.12 6.12
CA LEU A 20 -27.45 28.59 6.20
C LEU A 20 -27.26 29.71 7.23
N SER A 21 -28.17 30.68 7.27
CA SER A 21 -28.13 31.78 8.25
C SER A 21 -28.29 31.24 9.67
N LYS A 22 -29.14 30.23 9.86
CA LYS A 22 -29.31 29.56 11.14
C LYS A 22 -28.02 28.87 11.57
N ILE A 23 -27.35 28.12 10.68
CA ILE A 23 -26.06 27.51 10.99
C ILE A 23 -25.04 28.58 11.40
N ALA A 24 -24.93 29.67 10.63
CA ALA A 24 -23.97 30.73 10.93
C ALA A 24 -24.23 31.40 12.30
N TYR A 25 -25.48 31.64 12.65
CA TYR A 25 -25.88 32.25 13.93
C TYR A 25 -25.74 31.29 15.12
N ASP A 26 -26.13 30.02 14.94
CA ASP A 26 -26.08 29.01 16.00
C ASP A 26 -24.61 28.67 16.38
N ILE A 27 -23.63 28.89 15.50
CA ILE A 27 -22.20 28.78 15.83
C ILE A 27 -21.76 29.82 16.86
N ASP A 28 -22.36 31.03 16.85
CA ASP A 28 -22.06 32.07 17.85
C ASP A 28 -22.92 31.91 19.12
N SER A 29 -23.68 30.81 19.24
CA SER A 29 -24.55 30.59 20.38
C SER A 29 -23.72 30.36 21.66
N PRO A 30 -24.09 30.99 22.79
CA PRO A 30 -23.47 30.69 24.08
C PRO A 30 -23.83 29.28 24.59
N ASP A 31 -24.83 28.62 23.99
CA ASP A 31 -25.18 27.24 24.26
C ASP A 31 -24.26 26.29 23.48
N LEU A 32 -23.33 25.65 24.20
CA LEU A 32 -22.35 24.72 23.63
C LEU A 32 -23.00 23.61 22.79
N GLY A 33 -24.17 23.11 23.19
CA GLY A 33 -24.87 22.06 22.45
C GLY A 33 -25.32 22.53 21.07
N ARG A 34 -25.85 23.75 20.98
CA ARG A 34 -26.24 24.38 19.71
C ARG A 34 -25.04 24.73 18.85
N MET A 35 -23.99 25.26 19.48
CA MET A 35 -22.73 25.57 18.80
C MET A 35 -22.14 24.31 18.15
N TYR A 36 -21.97 23.21 18.88
CA TYR A 36 -21.38 21.99 18.32
C TYR A 36 -22.26 21.32 17.25
N ASP A 37 -23.60 21.33 17.40
CA ASP A 37 -24.51 20.87 16.34
C ASP A 37 -24.37 21.74 15.08
N ALA A 38 -24.27 23.07 15.23
CA ALA A 38 -24.09 23.98 14.11
C ALA A 38 -22.71 23.81 13.44
N VAL A 39 -21.65 23.57 14.21
CA VAL A 39 -20.30 23.26 13.71
C VAL A 39 -20.27 21.93 12.96
N GLY A 40 -20.95 20.89 13.46
CA GLY A 40 -21.10 19.63 12.73
C GLY A 40 -21.85 19.82 11.39
N ARG A 41 -22.84 20.71 11.37
CA ARG A 41 -23.56 21.08 10.13
C ARG A 41 -22.73 21.94 9.20
N LEU A 42 -21.85 22.80 9.71
CA LEU A 42 -20.94 23.63 8.92
C LEU A 42 -20.18 22.78 7.89
N ALA A 43 -19.60 21.66 8.34
CA ALA A 43 -18.80 20.76 7.51
C ALA A 43 -19.63 19.80 6.64
N SER A 44 -20.80 19.37 7.10
CA SER A 44 -21.62 18.34 6.43
C SER A 44 -22.69 18.89 5.48
N HIS A 45 -23.01 20.19 5.56
CA HIS A 45 -24.07 20.78 4.75
C HIS A 45 -23.71 20.81 3.25
N GLN A 46 -24.69 20.48 2.39
CA GLN A 46 -24.49 20.40 0.93
C GLN A 46 -24.02 21.72 0.31
N ASN A 47 -24.48 22.85 0.86
CA ASN A 47 -24.15 24.20 0.41
C ASN A 47 -23.13 24.91 1.34
N SER A 48 -22.27 24.15 2.01
CA SER A 48 -21.24 24.66 2.93
C SER A 48 -20.28 25.68 2.31
N ARG A 49 -20.14 25.70 0.98
CA ARG A 49 -19.39 26.75 0.26
C ARG A 49 -19.84 28.17 0.63
N SER A 50 -21.13 28.40 0.81
CA SER A 50 -21.67 29.73 1.18
C SER A 50 -21.32 30.14 2.61
N LEU A 51 -20.90 29.18 3.44
CA LEU A 51 -20.45 29.43 4.82
C LEU A 51 -18.93 29.67 4.90
N LEU A 52 -18.23 29.76 3.76
CA LEU A 52 -16.79 30.02 3.75
C LEU A 52 -16.39 31.27 4.55
N PRO A 53 -17.05 32.45 4.40
CA PRO A 53 -16.67 33.62 5.20
C PRO A 53 -16.75 33.35 6.71
N LYS A 54 -17.82 32.67 7.15
CA LYS A 54 -17.98 32.30 8.55
C LYS A 54 -16.91 31.29 8.99
N ALA A 55 -16.55 30.34 8.14
CA ALA A 55 -15.45 29.42 8.42
C ALA A 55 -14.10 30.15 8.53
N MET A 56 -13.86 31.20 7.73
CA MET A 56 -12.65 32.02 7.83
C MET A 56 -12.56 32.73 9.18
N ASP A 57 -13.67 33.28 9.68
CA ASP A 57 -13.73 33.93 11.01
C ASP A 57 -13.39 32.97 12.16
N LEU A 58 -13.57 31.66 11.95
CA LEU A 58 -13.43 30.62 12.96
C LEU A 58 -12.06 29.92 12.93
N LEU A 59 -11.15 30.29 12.01
CA LEU A 59 -9.82 29.65 11.92
C LEU A 59 -8.94 29.91 13.15
N ASP A 60 -9.17 31.02 13.85
CA ASP A 60 -8.46 31.39 15.08
C ASP A 60 -9.30 31.13 16.35
N HIS A 61 -10.38 30.36 16.24
CA HIS A 61 -11.24 30.04 17.38
C HIS A 61 -10.46 29.24 18.45
N PRO A 62 -10.66 29.52 19.76
CA PRO A 62 -9.92 28.87 20.84
C PRO A 62 -10.26 27.38 20.99
N ASP A 63 -11.47 26.97 20.61
CA ASP A 63 -11.88 25.57 20.59
C ASP A 63 -11.34 24.85 19.34
N GLN A 64 -10.55 23.79 19.56
CA GLN A 64 -9.92 22.99 18.52
C GLN A 64 -10.94 22.29 17.60
N ASN A 65 -12.08 21.83 18.11
CA ASN A 65 -13.10 21.16 17.29
C ASN A 65 -13.76 22.14 16.30
N VAL A 66 -14.04 23.36 16.78
CA VAL A 66 -14.57 24.45 15.96
C VAL A 66 -13.55 24.84 14.90
N LYS A 67 -12.28 25.02 15.31
CA LYS A 67 -11.15 25.33 14.42
C LYS A 67 -10.96 24.27 13.35
N GLN A 68 -10.94 22.98 13.70
CA GLN A 68 -10.76 21.87 12.74
C GLN A 68 -11.91 21.79 11.73
N SER A 69 -13.15 22.00 12.18
CA SER A 69 -14.33 22.03 11.30
C SER A 69 -14.29 23.23 10.35
N ALA A 70 -13.86 24.39 10.85
CA ALA A 70 -13.64 25.59 10.06
C ALA A 70 -12.57 25.36 8.98
N PHE A 71 -11.42 24.78 9.33
CA PHE A 71 -10.38 24.41 8.36
C PHE A 71 -10.85 23.37 7.35
N THR A 72 -11.70 22.42 7.75
CA THR A 72 -12.26 21.42 6.82
C THR A 72 -13.11 22.10 5.74
N VAL A 73 -13.96 23.05 6.12
CA VAL A 73 -14.78 23.82 5.17
C VAL A 73 -13.91 24.78 4.36
N ALA A 74 -13.04 25.53 5.04
CA ALA A 74 -12.17 26.50 4.40
C ALA A 74 -11.25 25.84 3.37
N GLY A 75 -10.59 24.73 3.72
CA GLY A 75 -9.78 23.95 2.79
C GLY A 75 -10.58 23.50 1.56
N LYS A 76 -11.73 22.84 1.76
CA LYS A 76 -12.55 22.33 0.64
C LYS A 76 -13.06 23.43 -0.28
N PHE A 77 -13.33 24.62 0.23
CA PHE A 77 -14.07 25.64 -0.52
C PHE A 77 -13.32 26.95 -0.75
N THR A 78 -12.06 27.08 -0.34
CA THR A 78 -11.29 28.32 -0.51
C THR A 78 -11.10 28.68 -1.98
N PHE A 79 -11.13 29.99 -2.26
CA PHE A 79 -10.89 30.58 -3.58
C PHE A 79 -10.46 32.03 -3.39
N GLY A 80 -9.82 32.63 -4.39
CA GLY A 80 -9.56 34.06 -4.39
C GLY A 80 -8.51 34.46 -3.36
N GLU A 81 -8.85 35.48 -2.56
CA GLU A 81 -7.98 36.04 -1.52
C GLU A 81 -7.88 35.10 -0.31
N TYR A 82 -8.96 34.36 -0.04
CA TYR A 82 -9.00 33.37 1.04
C TYR A 82 -7.96 32.25 0.88
N THR A 83 -7.48 31.96 -0.34
CA THR A 83 -6.46 30.92 -0.55
C THR A 83 -5.18 31.23 0.22
N GLY A 84 -4.71 32.49 0.19
CA GLY A 84 -3.50 32.89 0.92
C GLY A 84 -3.72 32.85 2.44
N GLU A 85 -4.87 33.33 2.89
CA GLU A 85 -5.24 33.39 4.31
C GLU A 85 -5.35 32.01 4.95
N VAL A 86 -6.04 31.06 4.29
CA VAL A 86 -6.17 29.68 4.77
C VAL A 86 -4.79 29.05 4.92
N PHE A 87 -3.93 29.16 3.90
CA PHE A 87 -2.60 28.53 3.94
C PHE A 87 -1.64 29.19 4.93
N ASN A 88 -1.78 30.49 5.19
CA ASN A 88 -1.05 31.12 6.27
C ASN A 88 -1.53 30.62 7.64
N SER A 89 -2.84 30.46 7.81
CA SER A 89 -3.44 29.95 9.05
C SER A 89 -3.07 28.48 9.30
N LEU A 90 -2.94 27.67 8.24
CA LEU A 90 -2.47 26.28 8.29
C LEU A 90 -1.05 26.14 8.89
N LYS A 91 -0.22 27.18 8.84
CA LYS A 91 1.11 27.16 9.46
C LYS A 91 1.06 27.06 10.98
N SER A 92 -0.03 27.54 11.59
CA SER A 92 -0.26 27.44 13.04
C SER A 92 -0.69 26.04 13.50
N MET A 93 -1.12 25.19 12.56
CA MET A 93 -1.56 23.83 12.85
C MET A 93 -0.37 22.87 12.89
N ASN A 94 -0.54 21.78 13.65
CA ASN A 94 0.41 20.69 13.63
C ASN A 94 0.44 20.03 12.22
N PRO A 95 1.53 19.35 11.84
CA PRO A 95 1.64 18.74 10.52
C PRO A 95 0.52 17.74 10.19
N VAL A 96 0.07 16.94 11.15
CA VAL A 96 -0.95 15.91 10.91
C VAL A 96 -2.29 16.52 10.54
N GLU A 97 -2.75 17.50 11.31
CA GLU A 97 -4.00 18.21 11.02
C GLU A 97 -3.89 18.99 9.71
N ARG A 98 -2.73 19.60 9.44
CA ARG A 98 -2.49 20.26 8.15
C ARG A 98 -2.64 19.28 7.00
N GLU A 99 -2.08 18.09 7.11
CA GLU A 99 -2.19 17.03 6.12
C GLU A 99 -3.63 16.59 5.91
N GLN A 100 -4.42 16.43 6.98
CA GLN A 100 -5.86 16.13 6.89
C GLN A 100 -6.62 17.19 6.09
N VAL A 101 -6.31 18.48 6.32
CA VAL A 101 -6.93 19.56 5.54
C VAL A 101 -6.53 19.47 4.07
N LEU A 102 -5.24 19.26 3.77
CA LEU A 102 -4.76 19.11 2.39
C LEU A 102 -5.37 17.91 1.66
N GLN A 103 -5.57 16.79 2.35
CA GLN A 103 -6.30 15.64 1.80
C GLN A 103 -7.75 16.00 1.49
N GLY A 104 -8.41 16.77 2.36
CA GLY A 104 -9.75 17.32 2.10
C GLY A 104 -9.80 18.21 0.85
N ILE A 105 -8.77 19.05 0.63
CA ILE A 105 -8.62 19.83 -0.61
C ILE A 105 -8.48 18.90 -1.81
N GLN A 106 -7.62 17.88 -1.71
CA GLN A 106 -7.35 16.93 -2.79
C GLN A 106 -8.59 16.11 -3.16
N GLU A 107 -9.36 15.65 -2.17
CA GLU A 107 -10.65 14.99 -2.35
C GLU A 107 -11.61 15.91 -3.12
N LYS A 108 -11.64 17.20 -2.77
CA LYS A 108 -12.51 18.15 -3.46
C LYS A 108 -12.09 18.41 -4.90
N PHE A 109 -10.79 18.52 -5.15
CA PHE A 109 -10.25 18.64 -6.50
C PHE A 109 -10.49 17.38 -7.32
N ASN A 110 -10.50 16.19 -6.71
CA ASN A 110 -10.95 14.94 -7.35
C ASN A 110 -12.41 15.02 -7.82
N GLN A 111 -13.29 15.57 -6.99
CA GLN A 111 -14.74 15.62 -7.26
C GLN A 111 -15.13 16.67 -8.28
N ILE A 112 -14.56 17.88 -8.20
CA ILE A 112 -15.01 19.06 -8.97
C ILE A 112 -13.97 19.52 -10.00
N GLY A 113 -12.72 19.10 -9.87
CA GLY A 113 -11.59 19.65 -10.61
C GLY A 113 -10.88 20.78 -9.87
N GLY A 114 -9.78 21.25 -10.45
CA GLY A 114 -9.01 22.38 -9.93
C GLY A 114 -9.51 23.73 -10.44
N PRO A 115 -8.95 24.85 -9.93
CA PRO A 115 -9.25 26.18 -10.44
C PRO A 115 -8.86 26.34 -11.92
N GLU A 116 -9.68 27.06 -12.68
CA GLU A 116 -9.45 27.26 -14.13
C GLU A 116 -8.76 28.58 -14.46
N SER A 117 -8.95 29.62 -13.65
CA SER A 117 -8.41 30.94 -13.96
C SER A 117 -6.91 31.01 -13.68
N THR A 118 -6.17 31.70 -14.55
CA THR A 118 -4.71 31.84 -14.43
C THR A 118 -4.28 32.50 -13.12
N SER A 119 -5.07 33.45 -12.62
CA SER A 119 -4.82 34.13 -11.34
C SER A 119 -5.00 33.18 -10.16
N GLU A 120 -6.05 32.37 -10.14
CA GLU A 120 -6.26 31.36 -9.10
C GLU A 120 -5.17 30.31 -9.13
N LEU A 121 -4.84 29.78 -10.32
CA LEU A 121 -3.76 28.81 -10.49
C LEU A 121 -2.43 29.30 -9.90
N LYS A 122 -2.10 30.58 -10.11
CA LYS A 122 -0.88 31.20 -9.54
C LYS A 122 -0.95 31.26 -8.01
N ARG A 123 -2.07 31.74 -7.45
CA ARG A 123 -2.28 31.83 -6.00
C ARG A 123 -2.17 30.47 -5.32
N TRP A 124 -2.78 29.43 -5.91
CA TRP A 124 -2.69 28.07 -5.39
C TRP A 124 -1.27 27.51 -5.43
N ILE A 125 -0.50 27.76 -6.50
CA ILE A 125 0.90 27.31 -6.56
C ILE A 125 1.74 28.00 -5.49
N GLU A 126 1.60 29.32 -5.32
CA GLU A 126 2.33 30.08 -4.31
C GLU A 126 1.99 29.62 -2.89
N ALA A 127 0.70 29.36 -2.62
CA ALA A 127 0.22 28.86 -1.34
C ALA A 127 0.77 27.45 -1.02
N LEU A 128 0.75 26.55 -2.01
CA LEU A 128 1.24 25.17 -1.87
C LEU A 128 2.77 25.08 -1.77
N GLU A 129 3.51 25.95 -2.45
CA GLU A 129 4.98 25.97 -2.41
C GLU A 129 5.52 26.38 -1.03
N GLY A 130 4.77 27.19 -0.29
CA GLY A 130 5.13 27.57 1.08
C GLY A 130 4.95 26.47 2.13
N LEU A 131 4.50 25.27 1.73
CA LEU A 131 4.34 24.13 2.63
C LEU A 131 5.64 23.34 2.78
N GLY A 132 5.84 22.78 3.97
CA GLY A 132 7.04 22.01 4.31
C GLY A 132 7.19 20.70 3.52
N LYS A 133 8.37 20.07 3.68
CA LYS A 133 8.76 18.84 2.98
C LYS A 133 7.83 17.66 3.31
N GLU A 134 7.30 17.64 4.53
CA GLU A 134 6.36 16.66 5.05
C GLU A 134 5.07 16.56 4.22
N HIS A 135 4.62 17.67 3.61
CA HIS A 135 3.40 17.74 2.80
C HIS A 135 3.64 17.57 1.29
N GLN A 136 4.90 17.37 0.87
CA GLN A 136 5.22 17.24 -0.55
C GLN A 136 4.44 16.15 -1.29
N PRO A 137 4.12 14.97 -0.71
CA PRO A 137 3.30 13.97 -1.39
C PRO A 137 1.96 14.53 -1.87
N THR A 138 1.25 15.20 -0.97
CA THR A 138 -0.07 15.77 -1.24
C THR A 138 0.02 17.03 -2.09
N VAL A 139 1.06 17.86 -1.90
CA VAL A 139 1.34 19.00 -2.78
C VAL A 139 1.56 18.54 -4.22
N PHE A 140 2.41 17.53 -4.45
CA PHE A 140 2.62 16.96 -5.80
C PHE A 140 1.31 16.39 -6.37
N GLY A 141 0.49 15.76 -5.52
CA GLY A 141 -0.84 15.28 -5.86
C GLY A 141 -1.77 16.40 -6.31
N LEU A 142 -1.81 17.52 -5.58
CA LEU A 142 -2.63 18.69 -5.89
C LEU A 142 -2.18 19.41 -7.17
N MET A 143 -0.88 19.44 -7.45
CA MET A 143 -0.33 20.05 -8.67
C MET A 143 -0.88 19.43 -9.96
N ARG A 144 -1.42 18.20 -9.92
CA ARG A 144 -2.05 17.56 -11.09
C ARG A 144 -3.31 18.27 -11.57
N TYR A 145 -4.05 18.90 -10.66
CA TYR A 145 -5.30 19.62 -10.98
C TYR A 145 -5.04 21.05 -11.44
N LEU A 146 -3.84 21.57 -11.21
CA LEU A 146 -3.42 22.90 -11.64
C LEU A 146 -2.88 22.92 -13.09
N GLY A 147 -3.12 21.84 -13.84
CA GLY A 147 -2.86 21.74 -15.27
C GLY A 147 -1.41 22.05 -15.69
N GLY A 148 -1.26 22.87 -16.74
CA GLY A 148 0.05 23.26 -17.28
C GLY A 148 0.97 23.97 -16.27
N PRO A 149 0.48 24.96 -15.52
CA PRO A 149 1.22 25.57 -14.41
C PRO A 149 1.74 24.55 -13.37
N GLY A 150 0.87 23.67 -12.87
CA GLY A 150 1.27 22.64 -11.90
C GLY A 150 2.33 21.68 -12.44
N LYS A 151 2.19 21.23 -13.70
CA LYS A 151 3.24 20.45 -14.39
C LYS A 151 4.58 21.18 -14.44
N ARG A 152 4.58 22.48 -14.77
CA ARG A 152 5.82 23.27 -14.84
C ARG A 152 6.49 23.37 -13.49
N TRP A 153 5.70 23.57 -12.42
CA TRP A 153 6.20 23.58 -11.06
C TRP A 153 6.86 22.25 -10.68
N VAL A 154 6.19 21.11 -10.91
CA VAL A 154 6.77 19.77 -10.61
C VAL A 154 8.04 19.52 -11.43
N THR A 155 8.04 19.93 -12.71
CA THR A 155 9.23 19.84 -13.57
C THR A 155 10.41 20.64 -12.99
N LYS A 156 10.13 21.86 -12.49
CA LYS A 156 11.13 22.71 -11.84
C LYS A 156 11.66 22.07 -10.56
N GLN A 157 10.79 21.52 -9.71
CA GLN A 157 11.21 20.82 -8.50
C GLN A 157 12.15 19.64 -8.81
N ILE A 158 11.81 18.82 -9.82
CA ILE A 158 12.65 17.68 -10.21
C ILE A 158 14.00 18.14 -10.78
N LYS A 159 14.07 19.26 -11.51
CA LYS A 159 15.33 19.74 -12.09
C LYS A 159 16.21 20.48 -11.08
N ASP A 160 15.62 21.41 -10.35
CA ASP A 160 16.36 22.43 -9.60
C ASP A 160 16.49 22.06 -8.12
N ASN A 161 15.53 21.30 -7.58
CA ASN A 161 15.40 21.02 -6.15
C ASN A 161 15.37 19.51 -5.82
N PHE A 162 15.96 18.69 -6.69
CA PHE A 162 15.82 17.24 -6.64
C PHE A 162 16.20 16.59 -5.31
N LYS A 163 17.28 17.07 -4.66
CA LYS A 163 17.79 16.54 -3.38
C LYS A 163 16.77 16.68 -2.25
N ASN A 164 15.89 17.68 -2.33
CA ASN A 164 14.91 17.98 -1.30
C ASN A 164 13.54 17.33 -1.54
N ILE A 165 13.37 16.61 -2.65
CA ILE A 165 12.13 15.87 -2.93
C ILE A 165 11.99 14.70 -1.94
N SER A 166 10.84 14.62 -1.27
CA SER A 166 10.49 13.50 -0.40
C SER A 166 10.24 12.23 -1.21
N LEU A 167 10.54 11.07 -0.63
CA LEU A 167 10.34 9.79 -1.32
C LEU A 167 8.85 9.54 -1.61
N GLY A 168 7.96 9.94 -0.70
CA GLY A 168 6.51 9.86 -0.86
C GLY A 168 5.92 10.75 -1.96
N ALA A 169 6.66 11.75 -2.46
CA ALA A 169 6.21 12.57 -3.57
C ALA A 169 6.29 11.87 -4.93
N VAL A 170 7.11 10.81 -5.04
CA VAL A 170 7.29 10.06 -6.29
C VAL A 170 6.00 9.31 -6.70
N PRO A 171 5.32 8.55 -5.81
CA PRO A 171 4.01 7.97 -6.08
C PRO A 171 2.97 8.93 -6.69
N ALA A 172 2.94 10.18 -6.24
CA ALA A 172 1.97 11.18 -6.71
C ALA A 172 2.10 11.49 -8.22
N LEU A 173 3.28 11.26 -8.82
CA LEU A 173 3.50 11.43 -10.26
C LEU A 173 2.65 10.48 -11.11
N SER A 174 2.25 9.33 -10.56
CA SER A 174 1.38 8.36 -11.24
C SER A 174 0.00 8.93 -11.55
N GLY A 175 -0.46 9.89 -10.75
CA GLY A 175 -1.77 10.53 -10.87
C GLY A 175 -1.89 11.56 -12.00
N PHE A 176 -0.79 11.90 -12.68
CA PHE A 176 -0.81 12.88 -13.78
C PHE A 176 -1.39 12.27 -15.09
N PRO A 177 -1.95 13.10 -16.00
CA PRO A 177 -2.44 12.64 -17.29
C PRO A 177 -1.34 11.99 -18.15
N GLY A 178 -1.69 10.97 -18.95
CA GLY A 178 -0.74 10.03 -19.56
C GLY A 178 0.50 10.63 -20.26
N LYS A 179 0.36 11.67 -21.10
CA LYS A 179 1.54 12.31 -21.74
C LYS A 179 2.43 13.02 -20.71
N THR A 180 1.82 13.68 -19.73
CA THR A 180 2.53 14.37 -18.65
C THR A 180 3.20 13.38 -17.71
N LYS A 181 2.48 12.33 -17.27
CA LYS A 181 3.02 11.22 -16.48
C LYS A 181 4.29 10.66 -17.12
N LYS A 182 4.25 10.29 -18.40
CA LYS A 182 5.41 9.76 -19.14
C LYS A 182 6.61 10.70 -19.11
N SER A 183 6.38 11.99 -19.35
CA SER A 183 7.42 13.02 -19.33
C SER A 183 8.03 13.20 -17.94
N LEU A 184 7.22 13.20 -16.89
CA LEU A 184 7.67 13.37 -15.51
C LEU A 184 8.43 12.12 -15.02
N ILE A 185 7.93 10.92 -15.32
CA ILE A 185 8.60 9.66 -14.99
C ILE A 185 9.97 9.57 -15.69
N LYS A 186 10.04 9.96 -16.97
CA LYS A 186 11.32 10.01 -17.69
C LYS A 186 12.30 10.97 -17.01
N LEU A 187 11.86 12.18 -16.71
CA LEU A 187 12.69 13.22 -16.09
C LEU A 187 13.19 12.81 -14.71
N ILE A 188 12.31 12.26 -13.85
CA ILE A 188 12.71 11.83 -12.51
C ILE A 188 13.66 10.65 -12.57
N THR A 189 13.48 9.71 -13.50
CA THR A 189 14.39 8.57 -13.69
C THR A 189 15.79 9.02 -14.11
N GLU A 190 15.88 9.93 -15.08
CA GLU A 190 17.15 10.50 -15.55
C GLU A 190 17.88 11.30 -14.44
N THR A 191 17.12 11.97 -13.58
CA THR A 191 17.69 12.78 -12.49
C THR A 191 18.08 11.93 -11.29
N ALA A 192 17.26 10.93 -10.94
CA ALA A 192 17.49 10.01 -9.82
C ALA A 192 18.71 9.13 -10.02
N SER A 193 18.89 8.57 -11.23
CA SER A 193 20.05 7.72 -11.56
C SER A 193 21.40 8.41 -11.34
N LYS A 194 21.46 9.74 -11.48
CA LYS A 194 22.68 10.55 -11.31
C LYS A 194 22.89 11.04 -9.89
N ASN A 195 21.82 11.39 -9.19
CA ASN A 195 21.92 12.14 -7.93
C ASN A 195 21.50 11.35 -6.69
N ARG A 196 20.48 10.49 -6.79
CA ARG A 196 19.79 9.90 -5.63
C ARG A 196 19.15 8.55 -6.01
N ARG A 197 19.92 7.47 -5.91
CA ARG A 197 19.49 6.11 -6.33
C ARG A 197 18.49 5.44 -5.39
N ASP A 198 18.40 5.87 -4.13
CA ASP A 198 17.40 5.41 -3.15
C ASP A 198 15.94 5.74 -3.54
N MET A 199 15.72 6.59 -4.55
CA MET A 199 14.39 6.80 -5.13
C MET A 199 13.92 5.64 -6.03
N LEU A 200 14.81 4.71 -6.40
CA LEU A 200 14.51 3.63 -7.34
C LEU A 200 13.29 2.79 -6.95
N PRO A 201 13.11 2.32 -5.69
CA PRO A 201 11.93 1.54 -5.30
C PRO A 201 10.62 2.27 -5.57
N PHE A 202 10.58 3.59 -5.31
CA PHE A 202 9.40 4.42 -5.51
C PHE A 202 9.13 4.67 -6.99
N ILE A 203 10.17 4.84 -7.81
CA ILE A 203 10.04 4.95 -9.27
C ILE A 203 9.54 3.61 -9.84
N CYS A 204 10.06 2.49 -9.37
CA CYS A 204 9.61 1.15 -9.72
C CYS A 204 8.13 0.91 -9.39
N GLY A 205 7.58 1.56 -8.36
CA GLY A 205 6.16 1.50 -8.01
C GLY A 205 5.22 2.25 -8.97
N ILE A 206 5.71 3.24 -9.73
CA ILE A 206 4.86 4.09 -10.59
C ILE A 206 4.99 3.83 -12.09
N VAL A 207 6.02 3.07 -12.49
CA VAL A 207 6.21 2.70 -13.90
C VAL A 207 5.10 1.78 -14.39
N ASP A 208 4.85 1.86 -15.69
CA ASP A 208 3.91 1.04 -16.40
C ASP A 208 4.53 0.49 -17.69
N GLN A 209 3.73 -0.25 -18.46
CA GLN A 209 4.12 -0.86 -19.74
C GLN A 209 4.73 0.10 -20.75
N THR A 210 4.48 1.40 -20.61
CA THR A 210 4.93 2.43 -21.56
C THR A 210 6.11 3.23 -21.05
N THR A 211 6.47 3.06 -19.77
CA THR A 211 7.48 3.88 -19.08
C THR A 211 8.59 3.06 -18.44
N TYR A 212 8.43 1.74 -18.26
CA TYR A 212 9.47 0.89 -17.64
C TYR A 212 10.81 0.95 -18.40
N SER A 213 10.81 1.23 -19.71
CA SER A 213 12.05 1.32 -20.50
C SER A 213 12.97 2.46 -20.06
N ASN A 214 12.41 3.47 -19.39
CA ASN A 214 13.21 4.55 -18.80
C ASN A 214 14.12 4.04 -17.67
N LEU A 215 13.77 2.93 -17.00
CA LEU A 215 14.59 2.33 -15.94
C LEU A 215 15.94 1.78 -16.43
N SER A 216 16.14 1.65 -17.74
CA SER A 216 17.42 1.25 -18.34
C SER A 216 18.61 2.10 -17.88
N VAL A 217 18.37 3.37 -17.53
CA VAL A 217 19.42 4.27 -17.03
C VAL A 217 20.03 3.78 -15.70
N PHE A 218 19.26 3.04 -14.89
CA PHE A 218 19.73 2.46 -13.63
C PHE A 218 20.51 1.14 -13.80
N LEU A 219 20.47 0.49 -14.97
CA LEU A 219 21.20 -0.78 -15.15
C LEU A 219 22.72 -0.60 -15.18
N LYS A 220 23.20 0.57 -15.61
CA LYS A 220 24.63 0.88 -15.61
C LYS A 220 25.12 1.09 -14.19
N GLU A 221 26.18 0.37 -13.82
CA GLU A 221 26.87 0.50 -12.52
C GLU A 221 25.96 0.23 -11.29
N SER A 222 24.82 -0.44 -11.48
CA SER A 222 23.96 -0.82 -10.36
C SER A 222 24.42 -2.10 -9.68
N LYS A 223 24.09 -2.21 -8.40
CA LYS A 223 24.16 -3.48 -7.67
C LYS A 223 23.05 -4.42 -8.14
N TRP A 224 23.23 -5.72 -7.93
CA TRP A 224 22.26 -6.72 -8.38
C TRP A 224 20.87 -6.53 -7.72
N GLN A 225 20.81 -5.97 -6.51
CA GLN A 225 19.57 -5.67 -5.80
C GLN A 225 18.71 -4.64 -6.57
N GLU A 226 19.32 -3.54 -7.00
CA GLU A 226 18.66 -2.50 -7.81
C GLU A 226 18.14 -3.10 -9.13
N ARG A 227 18.94 -3.96 -9.78
CA ARG A 227 18.52 -4.64 -11.02
C ARG A 227 17.39 -5.63 -10.78
N ALA A 228 17.36 -6.31 -9.64
CA ALA A 228 16.27 -7.21 -9.27
C ALA A 228 14.96 -6.47 -8.97
N GLU A 229 15.03 -5.27 -8.38
CA GLU A 229 13.86 -4.39 -8.22
C GLU A 229 13.32 -3.90 -9.57
N ILE A 230 14.21 -3.52 -10.49
CA ILE A 230 13.84 -3.16 -11.86
C ILE A 230 13.18 -4.36 -12.56
N ALA A 231 13.77 -5.55 -12.46
CA ALA A 231 13.19 -6.77 -13.02
C ALA A 231 11.79 -7.06 -12.48
N SER A 232 11.60 -6.90 -11.17
CA SER A 232 10.31 -7.05 -10.50
C SER A 232 9.27 -6.05 -11.00
N ALA A 233 9.66 -4.79 -11.21
CA ALA A 233 8.77 -3.74 -11.70
C ALA A 233 8.37 -3.97 -13.17
N VAL A 234 9.32 -4.40 -14.01
CA VAL A 234 9.10 -4.74 -15.41
C VAL A 234 8.15 -5.93 -15.53
N SER A 235 8.36 -6.98 -14.74
CA SER A 235 7.51 -8.17 -14.76
C SER A 235 6.09 -7.87 -14.27
N ALA A 236 5.95 -7.05 -13.22
CA ALA A 236 4.65 -6.66 -12.66
C ALA A 236 3.86 -5.77 -13.63
N SER A 237 4.54 -4.87 -14.33
CA SER A 237 3.97 -4.04 -15.39
C SER A 237 3.49 -4.87 -16.59
N GLY A 238 4.10 -6.04 -16.81
CA GLY A 238 3.80 -6.95 -17.91
C GLY A 238 4.54 -6.64 -19.21
N ILE A 239 4.85 -7.71 -19.94
CA ILE A 239 5.79 -7.71 -21.05
C ILE A 239 5.05 -7.90 -22.38
N LYS A 240 4.96 -6.81 -23.15
CA LYS A 240 4.34 -6.80 -24.50
C LYS A 240 5.32 -7.03 -25.64
N SER A 241 6.61 -6.88 -25.39
CA SER A 241 7.66 -7.01 -26.41
C SER A 241 8.98 -7.42 -25.78
N THR A 242 9.77 -8.23 -26.48
CA THR A 242 11.15 -8.56 -26.12
C THR A 242 12.11 -7.45 -26.53
N SER A 243 11.95 -6.29 -25.89
CA SER A 243 12.86 -5.15 -26.10
C SER A 243 14.28 -5.49 -25.63
N GLY A 244 15.28 -4.79 -26.16
CA GLY A 244 16.68 -4.97 -25.74
C GLY A 244 16.86 -4.85 -24.23
N PHE A 245 16.15 -3.90 -23.60
CA PHE A 245 16.12 -3.72 -22.15
C PHE A 245 15.58 -4.94 -21.39
N VAL A 246 14.49 -5.56 -21.85
CA VAL A 246 13.98 -6.78 -21.22
C VAL A 246 14.95 -7.95 -21.40
N MET A 247 15.56 -8.06 -22.58
CA MET A 247 16.55 -9.10 -22.85
C MET A 247 17.85 -8.91 -22.05
N GLU A 248 18.21 -7.68 -21.70
CA GLU A 248 19.33 -7.36 -20.80
C GLU A 248 19.09 -7.92 -19.40
N LEU A 249 17.86 -7.79 -18.87
CA LEU A 249 17.46 -8.40 -17.59
C LEU A 249 17.43 -9.94 -17.64
N VAL A 250 16.99 -10.50 -18.76
CA VAL A 250 17.02 -11.96 -18.99
C VAL A 250 18.44 -12.48 -19.08
N GLY A 251 19.36 -11.69 -19.65
CA GLY A 251 20.78 -12.01 -19.78
C GLY A 251 21.64 -11.64 -18.56
N ASP A 252 21.04 -11.19 -17.45
CA ASP A 252 21.80 -10.70 -16.29
C ASP A 252 22.74 -11.80 -15.74
N PRO A 253 24.00 -11.47 -15.40
CA PRO A 253 24.91 -12.45 -14.81
C PRO A 253 24.40 -12.98 -13.47
N ASN A 254 23.63 -12.21 -12.71
CA ASN A 254 23.10 -12.62 -11.42
C ASN A 254 21.72 -13.30 -11.57
N TRP A 255 21.63 -14.54 -11.11
CA TRP A 255 20.41 -15.36 -11.12
C TRP A 255 19.25 -14.76 -10.31
N GLN A 256 19.52 -13.93 -9.29
CA GLN A 256 18.49 -13.28 -8.47
C GLN A 256 17.69 -12.26 -9.27
N VAL A 257 18.33 -11.57 -10.23
CA VAL A 257 17.66 -10.64 -11.15
C VAL A 257 16.72 -11.39 -12.08
N LYS A 258 17.20 -12.51 -12.66
CA LYS A 258 16.39 -13.41 -13.49
C LYS A 258 15.21 -14.00 -12.72
N GLN A 259 15.43 -14.41 -11.47
CA GLN A 259 14.38 -14.93 -10.60
C GLN A 259 13.33 -13.85 -10.28
N ALA A 260 13.76 -12.62 -9.98
CA ALA A 260 12.87 -11.50 -9.71
C ALA A 260 11.94 -11.21 -10.90
N LEU A 261 12.46 -11.27 -12.12
CA LEU A 261 11.68 -11.14 -13.36
C LEU A 261 10.56 -12.20 -13.48
N LEU A 262 10.79 -13.43 -13.00
CA LEU A 262 9.80 -14.50 -13.07
C LEU A 262 8.80 -14.47 -11.91
N LYS A 263 9.23 -14.06 -10.70
CA LYS A 263 8.43 -14.12 -9.48
C LYS A 263 7.20 -13.20 -9.54
N LYS A 264 7.34 -12.00 -10.10
CA LYS A 264 6.26 -11.02 -10.22
C LYS A 264 5.74 -10.88 -11.65
N LEU A 265 5.84 -11.93 -12.46
CA LEU A 265 5.44 -11.88 -13.86
C LEU A 265 3.91 -11.83 -13.99
N ASN A 266 3.39 -10.73 -14.52
CA ASN A 266 1.97 -10.60 -14.79
C ASN A 266 1.63 -11.17 -16.18
N THR A 267 1.17 -12.41 -16.21
CA THR A 267 0.79 -13.17 -17.42
C THR A 267 -0.36 -12.52 -18.19
N ARG A 268 -1.39 -12.04 -17.48
CA ARG A 268 -2.67 -11.55 -18.05
C ARG A 268 -2.49 -10.35 -18.96
N ILE A 269 -1.59 -9.44 -18.58
CA ILE A 269 -1.33 -8.19 -19.32
C ILE A 269 -0.07 -8.28 -20.19
N SER A 270 0.52 -9.47 -20.32
CA SER A 270 1.68 -9.75 -21.16
C SER A 270 1.28 -10.41 -22.49
N LYS A 271 2.15 -10.31 -23.50
CA LYS A 271 1.99 -11.06 -24.76
C LYS A 271 2.64 -12.43 -24.65
N PHE A 272 1.89 -13.48 -24.96
CA PHE A 272 2.36 -14.86 -24.93
C PHE A 272 3.59 -15.06 -25.81
N SER A 273 3.60 -14.49 -27.01
CA SER A 273 4.75 -14.54 -27.93
C SER A 273 6.04 -13.98 -27.31
N SER A 274 5.93 -12.91 -26.53
CA SER A 274 7.07 -12.28 -25.86
C SER A 274 7.52 -13.10 -24.65
N LEU A 275 6.58 -13.60 -23.85
CA LEU A 275 6.88 -14.45 -22.70
C LEU A 275 7.54 -15.77 -23.13
N LEU A 276 7.04 -16.41 -24.18
CA LEU A 276 7.59 -17.65 -24.71
C LEU A 276 9.05 -17.49 -25.14
N LYS A 277 9.37 -16.36 -25.79
CA LYS A 277 10.75 -16.06 -26.19
C LYS A 277 11.66 -15.87 -24.96
N ILE A 278 11.19 -15.18 -23.92
CA ILE A 278 11.95 -15.00 -22.66
C ILE A 278 12.19 -16.33 -21.95
N LEU A 279 11.14 -17.14 -21.80
CA LEU A 279 11.21 -18.44 -21.14
C LEU A 279 12.11 -19.42 -21.90
N SER A 280 12.23 -19.30 -23.23
CA SER A 280 13.14 -20.14 -24.01
C SER A 280 14.62 -20.00 -23.61
N PHE A 281 15.02 -18.84 -23.06
CA PHE A 281 16.33 -18.62 -22.48
C PHE A 281 16.40 -19.09 -21.02
N LEU A 282 15.41 -18.71 -20.18
CA LEU A 282 15.45 -18.97 -18.74
C LEU A 282 15.27 -20.45 -18.37
N VAL A 283 14.60 -21.24 -19.20
CA VAL A 283 14.48 -22.71 -19.00
C VAL A 283 15.82 -23.42 -19.24
N LYS A 284 16.72 -22.82 -20.01
CA LYS A 284 18.08 -23.34 -20.28
C LYS A 284 19.12 -22.79 -19.29
N GLU A 285 18.68 -22.05 -18.27
CA GLU A 285 19.58 -21.43 -17.31
C GLU A 285 20.31 -22.49 -16.47
N SER A 286 21.56 -22.17 -16.13
CA SER A 286 22.42 -23.03 -15.30
C SER A 286 21.89 -23.18 -13.87
N ASN A 287 21.39 -22.08 -13.30
CA ASN A 287 20.87 -22.02 -11.95
C ASN A 287 19.50 -22.72 -11.83
N ASP A 288 19.44 -23.72 -10.95
CA ASP A 288 18.24 -24.54 -10.75
C ASP A 288 17.02 -23.74 -10.30
N ARG A 289 17.19 -22.70 -9.45
CA ARG A 289 16.06 -21.89 -8.96
C ARG A 289 15.39 -21.11 -10.08
N VAL A 290 16.18 -20.54 -11.00
CA VAL A 290 15.66 -19.80 -12.15
C VAL A 290 14.98 -20.77 -13.12
N ARG A 291 15.61 -21.91 -13.39
CA ARG A 291 15.06 -22.94 -14.26
C ARG A 291 13.72 -23.47 -13.72
N THR A 292 13.67 -23.93 -12.48
CA THR A 292 12.43 -24.45 -11.86
C THR A 292 11.32 -23.39 -11.85
N GLN A 293 11.66 -22.13 -11.57
CA GLN A 293 10.68 -21.04 -11.63
C GLN A 293 10.19 -20.81 -13.07
N ALA A 294 11.07 -20.87 -14.07
CA ALA A 294 10.70 -20.70 -15.48
C ALA A 294 9.79 -21.85 -15.96
N GLU A 295 10.08 -23.10 -15.56
CA GLU A 295 9.24 -24.25 -15.86
C GLU A 295 7.86 -24.13 -15.17
N ARG A 296 7.81 -23.64 -13.91
CA ARG A 296 6.55 -23.31 -13.22
C ARG A 296 5.76 -22.22 -13.96
N THR A 297 6.43 -21.18 -14.44
CA THR A 297 5.78 -20.13 -15.25
C THR A 297 5.23 -20.68 -16.57
N LEU A 298 5.90 -21.64 -17.22
CA LEU A 298 5.36 -22.30 -18.41
C LEU A 298 4.05 -23.04 -18.12
N LEU A 299 3.93 -23.72 -16.97
CA LEU A 299 2.66 -24.33 -16.53
C LEU A 299 1.58 -23.28 -16.32
N LEU A 300 1.91 -22.17 -15.63
CA LEU A 300 0.96 -21.08 -15.37
C LEU A 300 0.38 -20.51 -16.67
N LEU A 301 1.19 -20.39 -17.73
CA LEU A 301 0.74 -19.96 -19.06
C LEU A 301 -0.24 -20.92 -19.74
N GLY A 302 -0.30 -22.18 -19.30
CA GLY A 302 -1.30 -23.16 -19.72
C GLY A 302 -2.66 -22.99 -19.01
N SER A 303 -2.70 -22.27 -17.89
CA SER A 303 -3.93 -22.01 -17.12
C SER A 303 -4.43 -20.57 -17.28
N GLU A 304 -3.52 -19.61 -17.48
CA GLU A 304 -3.86 -18.18 -17.58
C GLU A 304 -3.78 -17.64 -19.02
N LYS A 305 -4.85 -16.95 -19.42
CA LYS A 305 -4.94 -16.28 -20.72
C LYS A 305 -4.01 -15.07 -20.80
N CYS A 306 -3.17 -15.01 -21.84
CA CYS A 306 -2.39 -13.82 -22.20
C CYS A 306 -3.16 -12.88 -23.16
N LEU A 307 -2.62 -11.68 -23.41
CA LEU A 307 -3.29 -10.66 -24.23
C LEU A 307 -3.57 -11.06 -25.68
N ASP A 308 -2.65 -11.79 -26.33
CA ASP A 308 -2.62 -12.01 -27.78
C ASP A 308 -3.02 -13.42 -28.23
N THR A 309 -3.41 -14.30 -27.30
CA THR A 309 -3.70 -15.71 -27.60
C THR A 309 -4.83 -16.29 -26.74
N THR A 310 -5.35 -17.44 -27.14
CA THR A 310 -6.28 -18.23 -26.34
C THR A 310 -5.56 -19.33 -25.57
N VAL A 311 -6.11 -19.75 -24.42
CA VAL A 311 -5.52 -20.81 -23.59
C VAL A 311 -5.30 -22.10 -24.40
N ARG A 312 -6.23 -22.46 -25.28
CA ARG A 312 -6.08 -23.65 -26.15
C ARG A 312 -4.88 -23.56 -27.09
N GLU A 313 -4.66 -22.39 -27.69
CA GLU A 313 -3.49 -22.17 -28.55
C GLU A 313 -2.18 -22.09 -27.76
N GLN A 314 -2.21 -21.50 -26.56
CA GLN A 314 -1.08 -21.46 -25.63
C GLN A 314 -0.66 -22.88 -25.27
N ARG A 315 -1.61 -23.71 -24.79
CA ARG A 315 -1.39 -25.12 -24.44
C ARG A 315 -0.76 -25.91 -25.60
N ARG A 316 -1.34 -25.82 -26.80
CA ARG A 316 -0.80 -26.49 -28.00
C ARG A 316 0.65 -26.08 -28.28
N LYS A 317 0.98 -24.78 -28.20
CA LYS A 317 2.36 -24.30 -28.44
C LYS A 317 3.32 -24.73 -27.33
N LEU A 318 2.86 -24.70 -26.07
CA LEU A 318 3.63 -25.12 -24.89
C LEU A 318 3.94 -26.61 -24.94
N GLU A 319 2.95 -27.47 -25.21
CA GLU A 319 3.14 -28.91 -25.40
C GLU A 319 4.14 -29.21 -26.51
N ASN A 320 4.01 -28.55 -27.66
CA ASN A 320 4.90 -28.83 -28.80
C ASN A 320 6.37 -28.48 -28.53
N GLN A 321 6.65 -27.48 -27.70
CA GLN A 321 8.01 -26.98 -27.49
C GLN A 321 8.64 -27.41 -26.15
N TYR A 322 7.83 -27.61 -25.12
CA TYR A 322 8.30 -27.74 -23.73
C TYR A 322 7.71 -28.93 -22.98
N ARG A 323 7.16 -29.95 -23.67
CA ARG A 323 6.54 -31.12 -23.01
C ARG A 323 7.42 -31.76 -21.92
N PRO A 324 8.72 -32.04 -22.13
CA PRO A 324 9.55 -32.63 -21.07
C PRO A 324 9.65 -31.76 -19.82
N GLN A 325 9.79 -30.44 -20.01
CA GLN A 325 9.89 -29.46 -18.93
C GLN A 325 8.56 -29.30 -18.19
N LEU A 326 7.45 -29.29 -18.93
CA LEU A 326 6.10 -29.22 -18.37
C LEU A 326 5.77 -30.44 -17.50
N LEU A 327 6.14 -31.65 -17.95
CA LEU A 327 5.94 -32.87 -17.16
C LEU A 327 6.77 -32.87 -15.87
N ARG A 328 8.04 -32.42 -15.94
CA ARG A 328 8.88 -32.25 -14.75
C ARG A 328 8.28 -31.24 -13.78
N ALA A 329 7.86 -30.09 -14.28
CA ALA A 329 7.27 -29.04 -13.46
C ALA A 329 5.92 -29.47 -12.88
N ALA A 330 5.12 -30.26 -13.59
CA ALA A 330 3.84 -30.75 -13.09
C ALA A 330 4.03 -31.69 -11.90
N GLY A 331 5.07 -32.52 -11.93
CA GLY A 331 5.46 -33.35 -10.79
C GLY A 331 5.92 -32.54 -9.58
N ALA A 332 6.63 -31.42 -9.81
CA ALA A 332 7.15 -30.55 -8.75
C ALA A 332 6.11 -29.56 -8.19
N ASN A 333 5.11 -29.16 -8.97
CA ASN A 333 4.14 -28.11 -8.64
C ASN A 333 2.72 -28.69 -8.64
N LYS A 334 2.36 -29.42 -7.57
CA LYS A 334 1.04 -30.05 -7.41
C LYS A 334 -0.11 -29.06 -7.24
N ASP A 335 0.21 -27.79 -6.98
CA ASP A 335 -0.73 -26.70 -6.78
C ASP A 335 -1.26 -26.10 -8.09
N LEU A 336 -0.67 -26.44 -9.24
CA LEU A 336 -1.06 -25.93 -10.55
C LEU A 336 -1.81 -26.98 -11.38
N GLU A 337 -2.80 -26.53 -12.16
CA GLU A 337 -3.61 -27.41 -13.01
C GLU A 337 -2.76 -27.99 -14.16
N ALA A 338 -2.45 -29.28 -14.09
CA ALA A 338 -1.70 -30.04 -15.09
C ALA A 338 -2.56 -31.05 -15.89
N VAL A 339 -3.89 -31.06 -15.69
CA VAL A 339 -4.81 -32.03 -16.33
C VAL A 339 -4.72 -32.00 -17.86
N TRP A 340 -4.50 -30.80 -18.42
CA TRP A 340 -4.36 -30.62 -19.86
C TRP A 340 -3.11 -31.29 -20.47
N LEU A 341 -2.14 -31.68 -19.64
CA LEU A 341 -0.96 -32.46 -20.07
C LEU A 341 -1.20 -33.98 -20.02
N GLY A 342 -2.40 -34.42 -19.62
CA GLY A 342 -2.71 -35.83 -19.38
C GLY A 342 -2.04 -36.39 -18.11
N VAL A 343 -1.65 -35.51 -17.18
CA VAL A 343 -1.15 -35.90 -15.86
C VAL A 343 -2.33 -35.86 -14.91
N ASP A 344 -2.85 -37.02 -14.56
CA ASP A 344 -3.85 -37.14 -13.50
C ASP A 344 -3.16 -36.88 -12.17
N LEU A 345 -3.27 -35.64 -11.70
CA LEU A 345 -2.96 -35.32 -10.31
C LEU A 345 -3.99 -36.07 -9.48
N LYS A 346 -3.58 -37.18 -8.86
CA LYS A 346 -4.35 -37.76 -7.76
C LYS A 346 -4.51 -36.65 -6.74
N THR A 347 -5.71 -36.08 -6.64
CA THR A 347 -6.13 -35.23 -5.53
C THR A 347 -5.98 -36.08 -4.28
N ILE A 348 -4.84 -35.94 -3.62
CA ILE A 348 -4.65 -36.48 -2.28
C ILE A 348 -5.52 -35.57 -1.43
N ASP A 349 -6.75 -36.01 -1.20
CA ASP A 349 -7.62 -35.40 -0.21
C ASP A 349 -6.82 -35.44 1.10
N PRO A 350 -6.54 -34.29 1.77
CA PRO A 350 -5.77 -34.28 3.01
C PRO A 350 -6.39 -35.19 4.07
N MET A 351 -7.70 -35.43 3.98
CA MET A 351 -8.41 -36.39 4.80
C MET A 351 -8.01 -37.84 4.50
N HIS A 352 -7.61 -38.15 3.27
CA HIS A 352 -7.14 -39.48 2.87
C HIS A 352 -5.80 -39.83 3.53
N ASP A 353 -4.85 -38.90 3.62
CA ASP A 353 -3.58 -39.11 4.34
C ASP A 353 -3.79 -39.25 5.85
N ILE A 354 -4.76 -38.54 6.42
CA ILE A 354 -5.16 -38.71 7.82
C ILE A 354 -5.80 -40.09 8.03
N THR A 355 -6.78 -40.49 7.19
CA THR A 355 -7.42 -41.81 7.31
C THR A 355 -6.45 -42.96 7.10
N LYS A 356 -5.44 -42.79 6.24
CA LYS A 356 -4.42 -43.80 6.00
C LYS A 356 -3.45 -43.93 7.17
N LYS A 357 -3.06 -42.82 7.81
CA LYS A 357 -2.29 -42.85 9.07
C LYS A 357 -3.08 -43.49 10.20
N VAL A 358 -4.37 -43.17 10.34
CA VAL A 358 -5.23 -43.76 11.37
C VAL A 358 -5.42 -45.27 11.15
N THR A 359 -5.60 -45.71 9.90
CA THR A 359 -5.75 -47.15 9.59
C THR A 359 -4.44 -47.94 9.63
N GLU A 360 -3.28 -47.31 9.44
CA GLU A 360 -1.96 -47.94 9.63
C GLU A 360 -1.59 -48.05 11.12
N GLU A 361 -2.06 -47.15 11.98
CA GLU A 361 -1.91 -47.24 13.45
C GLU A 361 -2.84 -48.29 14.08
N GLU A 362 -4.06 -48.48 13.58
CA GLU A 362 -4.98 -49.51 14.08
C GLU A 362 -4.53 -50.95 13.77
N ASN A 363 -3.76 -51.17 12.69
CA ASN A 363 -3.30 -52.51 12.31
C ASN A 363 -2.02 -52.98 13.04
N ASN A 364 -1.38 -52.13 13.83
CA ASN A 364 -0.18 -52.47 14.60
C ASN A 364 -0.41 -52.52 16.13
N ALA A 365 -1.66 -52.39 16.60
CA ALA A 365 -1.96 -52.56 18.02
C ALA A 365 -2.09 -54.06 18.39
N PRO A 366 -1.40 -54.53 19.44
CA PRO A 366 -1.50 -55.93 19.88
C PRO A 366 -2.91 -56.24 20.37
N ILE A 367 -3.45 -57.39 19.96
CA ILE A 367 -4.74 -57.93 20.37
C ILE A 367 -4.68 -58.27 21.87
N VAL A 368 -5.15 -57.35 22.72
CA VAL A 368 -5.35 -57.59 24.16
C VAL A 368 -6.74 -58.16 24.40
N LYS A 369 -6.81 -59.28 25.12
CA LYS A 369 -8.02 -60.06 25.39
C LYS A 369 -8.99 -59.33 26.34
N GLY A 370 -10.24 -59.20 25.89
CA GLY A 370 -11.52 -59.34 26.59
C GLY A 370 -11.78 -58.69 27.96
N GLU A 371 -10.94 -58.90 28.96
CA GLU A 371 -11.27 -58.59 30.36
C GLU A 371 -10.60 -57.31 30.89
N GLU A 372 -9.57 -56.80 30.21
CA GLU A 372 -8.93 -55.54 30.58
C GLU A 372 -9.59 -54.31 29.93
N LYS A 373 -10.50 -54.51 28.97
CA LYS A 373 -11.16 -53.42 28.22
C LYS A 373 -12.15 -52.62 29.08
N SER A 374 -12.80 -53.27 30.04
CA SER A 374 -13.72 -52.62 30.98
C SER A 374 -12.96 -51.83 32.05
N VAL A 375 -11.80 -52.33 32.48
CA VAL A 375 -10.92 -51.63 33.44
C VAL A 375 -10.23 -50.44 32.77
N LEU A 376 -9.79 -50.58 31.51
CA LEU A 376 -9.23 -49.48 30.72
C LEU A 376 -10.29 -48.44 30.35
N MET A 377 -11.54 -48.81 30.02
CA MET A 377 -12.61 -47.82 29.80
C MET A 377 -13.01 -47.09 31.09
N ALA A 378 -13.00 -47.76 32.25
CA ALA A 378 -13.23 -47.11 33.53
C ALA A 378 -12.09 -46.16 33.92
N ALA A 379 -10.83 -46.53 33.62
CA ALA A 379 -9.67 -45.67 33.79
C ALA A 379 -9.66 -44.48 32.80
N LEU A 380 -10.07 -44.69 31.55
CA LEU A 380 -10.17 -43.61 30.54
C LEU A 380 -11.31 -42.63 30.84
N LEU A 381 -12.47 -43.12 31.31
CA LEU A 381 -13.57 -42.26 31.73
C LEU A 381 -13.28 -41.53 33.06
N GLY A 382 -12.46 -42.12 33.93
CA GLY A 382 -11.89 -41.46 35.10
C GLY A 382 -10.90 -40.35 34.74
N ALA A 383 -9.99 -40.62 33.79
CA ALA A 383 -9.02 -39.65 33.30
C ALA A 383 -9.67 -38.52 32.47
N GLN A 384 -10.76 -38.79 31.74
CA GLN A 384 -11.46 -37.78 30.95
C GLN A 384 -12.22 -36.76 31.81
N LYS A 385 -12.60 -37.12 33.05
CA LYS A 385 -13.19 -36.19 34.04
C LYS A 385 -12.14 -35.35 34.77
N GLN A 386 -10.87 -35.77 34.83
CA GLN A 386 -9.76 -34.93 35.27
C GLN A 386 -9.20 -34.06 34.13
N SER A 387 -9.24 -34.54 32.88
CA SER A 387 -8.74 -33.77 31.73
C SER A 387 -9.68 -32.66 31.24
N THR A 388 -10.92 -32.58 31.74
CA THR A 388 -11.80 -31.40 31.54
C THR A 388 -11.65 -30.33 32.62
N ALA A 389 -10.84 -30.58 33.65
CA ALA A 389 -10.54 -29.61 34.71
C ALA A 389 -9.07 -29.14 34.72
N GLU A 390 -8.17 -29.78 33.98
CA GLU A 390 -6.73 -29.43 33.92
C GLU A 390 -6.18 -29.48 32.47
N SER A 391 -6.86 -28.84 31.51
CA SER A 391 -6.33 -28.63 30.15
C SER A 391 -6.26 -27.14 29.77
N GLU A 392 -5.47 -26.40 30.55
CA GLU A 392 -4.78 -25.18 30.11
C GLU A 392 -3.31 -25.29 30.53
N GLU A 393 -2.54 -26.21 29.96
CA GLU A 393 -1.07 -26.14 29.97
C GLU A 393 -0.49 -27.22 29.03
N THR A 394 -0.84 -27.14 27.75
CA THR A 394 -0.02 -27.76 26.70
C THR A 394 0.92 -26.67 26.21
N GLN A 395 2.21 -26.81 26.49
CA GLN A 395 3.28 -25.95 25.98
C GLN A 395 3.25 -25.94 24.45
N ALA A 396 2.49 -25.02 23.88
CA ALA A 396 2.79 -24.49 22.57
C ALA A 396 4.18 -23.87 22.67
N ILE A 397 5.08 -24.24 21.77
CA ILE A 397 6.23 -23.40 21.48
C ILE A 397 5.63 -22.11 20.93
N HIS A 398 5.35 -21.15 21.82
CA HIS A 398 4.94 -19.82 21.45
C HIS A 398 6.06 -19.26 20.59
N ALA A 399 5.71 -18.77 19.40
CA ALA A 399 6.63 -18.00 18.55
C ALA A 399 7.11 -16.68 19.21
N ASP A 400 6.77 -16.47 20.49
CA ASP A 400 7.05 -15.29 21.29
C ASP A 400 8.46 -15.28 21.91
N ASP A 401 9.11 -16.43 22.09
CA ASP A 401 10.41 -16.52 22.78
C ASP A 401 11.61 -16.78 21.87
N LEU A 402 11.44 -16.63 20.55
CA LEU A 402 12.60 -16.69 19.65
C LEU A 402 13.49 -15.46 19.90
N PRO A 403 14.74 -15.65 20.38
CA PRO A 403 15.65 -14.55 20.63
C PRO A 403 15.84 -13.76 19.32
N LEU A 404 15.57 -12.46 19.38
CA LEU A 404 15.81 -11.56 18.25
C LEU A 404 17.29 -11.61 17.90
N ASP A 405 17.60 -11.92 16.65
CA ASP A 405 18.97 -12.04 16.16
C ASP A 405 19.76 -10.75 16.47
N PRO A 406 20.91 -10.83 17.18
CA PRO A 406 21.70 -9.65 17.54
C PRO A 406 22.22 -8.87 16.33
N THR A 407 22.24 -9.47 15.14
CA THR A 407 22.69 -8.81 13.90
C THR A 407 21.65 -7.86 13.28
N ILE A 408 20.41 -7.85 13.76
CA ILE A 408 19.35 -6.96 13.27
C ILE A 408 19.55 -5.54 13.83
N PRO A 409 19.46 -4.47 13.01
CA PRO A 409 19.52 -3.09 13.48
C PRO A 409 18.46 -2.77 14.55
N ALA A 410 18.80 -1.92 15.53
CA ALA A 410 17.92 -1.55 16.64
C ALA A 410 16.54 -1.03 16.18
N SER A 411 16.50 -0.22 15.13
CA SER A 411 15.25 0.30 14.53
C SER A 411 14.34 -0.80 13.99
N SER A 412 14.92 -1.85 13.39
CA SER A 412 14.16 -3.01 12.88
C SER A 412 13.70 -3.92 14.03
N LYS A 413 14.50 -4.08 15.08
CA LYS A 413 14.10 -4.79 16.31
C LYS A 413 12.92 -4.09 16.98
N PHE A 414 12.97 -2.76 17.11
CA PHE A 414 11.87 -1.96 17.66
C PHE A 414 10.58 -2.15 16.86
N LEU A 415 10.63 -2.10 15.52
CA LEU A 415 9.44 -2.22 14.68
C LEU A 415 8.79 -3.62 14.77
N LEU A 416 9.60 -4.68 14.84
CA LEU A 416 9.12 -6.05 15.09
C LEU A 416 8.49 -6.19 16.48
N LEU A 417 9.09 -5.56 17.49
CA LEU A 417 8.60 -5.59 18.87
C LEU A 417 7.27 -4.85 18.98
N LEU A 418 7.17 -3.66 18.36
CA LEU A 418 5.93 -2.89 18.31
C LEU A 418 4.83 -3.66 17.60
N GLN A 419 5.11 -4.31 16.47
CA GLN A 419 4.13 -5.14 15.76
C GLN A 419 3.62 -6.30 16.62
N ARG A 420 4.52 -7.03 17.29
CA ARG A 420 4.14 -8.11 18.23
C ARG A 420 3.29 -7.61 19.40
N MET A 421 3.63 -6.45 19.95
CA MET A 421 2.87 -5.85 21.05
C MET A 421 1.51 -5.35 20.56
N THR A 422 1.43 -4.86 19.32
CA THR A 422 0.18 -4.42 18.70
C THR A 422 -0.79 -5.59 18.51
N ASP A 423 -0.27 -6.76 18.13
CA ASP A 423 -1.07 -7.99 18.00
C ASP A 423 -1.61 -8.48 19.36
N LYS A 424 -0.89 -8.21 20.46
CA LYS A 424 -1.27 -8.64 21.83
C LYS A 424 -2.18 -7.67 22.56
N VAL A 425 -1.81 -6.39 22.57
CA VAL A 425 -2.44 -5.33 23.38
C VAL A 425 -3.46 -4.54 22.56
N GLY A 426 -3.38 -4.60 21.23
CA GLY A 426 -4.18 -3.79 20.31
C GLY A 426 -3.41 -2.60 19.77
N LYS A 427 -4.11 -1.72 19.03
CA LYS A 427 -3.51 -0.63 18.25
C LYS A 427 -2.71 0.39 19.08
N ASP A 428 -3.08 0.59 20.34
CA ASP A 428 -2.47 1.57 21.24
C ASP A 428 -1.67 0.85 22.33
N VAL A 429 -0.34 0.81 22.17
CA VAL A 429 0.55 0.09 23.10
C VAL A 429 1.15 1.08 24.12
N PRO A 430 1.12 0.81 25.44
CA PRO A 430 1.73 1.68 26.45
C PRO A 430 3.25 1.80 26.29
N LEU A 431 3.79 3.03 26.38
CA LEU A 431 5.21 3.31 26.18
C LEU A 431 6.11 2.53 27.16
N ASN A 432 5.70 2.44 28.43
CA ASN A 432 6.45 1.74 29.48
C ASN A 432 6.62 0.24 29.19
N ASP A 433 5.61 -0.38 28.58
CA ASP A 433 5.63 -1.80 28.26
C ASP A 433 6.58 -2.08 27.09
N ILE A 434 6.60 -1.18 26.09
CA ILE A 434 7.53 -1.26 24.96
C ILE A 434 8.96 -1.04 25.45
N LEU A 435 9.19 -0.06 26.33
CA LEU A 435 10.52 0.26 26.85
C LEU A 435 11.10 -0.94 27.63
N THR A 436 10.32 -1.55 28.52
CA THR A 436 10.72 -2.75 29.26
C THR A 436 11.10 -3.90 28.31
N LYS A 437 10.31 -4.12 27.25
CA LYS A 437 10.58 -5.17 26.27
C LYS A 437 11.75 -4.83 25.34
N ALA A 438 11.99 -3.55 25.07
CA ALA A 438 13.13 -3.09 24.29
C ALA A 438 14.45 -3.32 25.03
N GLU A 439 14.47 -3.09 26.35
CA GLU A 439 15.60 -3.43 27.22
C GLU A 439 15.90 -4.94 27.21
N GLU A 440 14.86 -5.79 27.30
CA GLU A 440 15.00 -7.25 27.16
C GLU A 440 15.59 -7.66 25.79
N ALA A 441 15.32 -6.88 24.73
CA ALA A 441 15.84 -7.09 23.38
C ALA A 441 17.24 -6.47 23.14
N GLY A 442 17.84 -5.86 24.17
CA GLY A 442 19.15 -5.24 24.13
C GLY A 442 19.19 -3.89 23.42
N ILE A 443 18.08 -3.14 23.42
CA ILE A 443 18.02 -1.75 22.96
C ILE A 443 18.19 -0.85 24.19
N THR A 444 19.12 0.11 24.13
CA THR A 444 19.34 1.06 25.23
C THR A 444 18.26 2.16 25.25
N GLU A 445 18.05 2.80 26.40
CA GLU A 445 17.05 3.88 26.56
C GLU A 445 17.32 5.07 25.60
N ASP A 446 18.59 5.45 25.41
CA ASP A 446 18.98 6.50 24.47
C ASP A 446 18.65 6.12 23.01
N GLU A 447 18.99 4.89 22.59
CA GLU A 447 18.66 4.38 21.25
C GLU A 447 17.14 4.30 21.03
N PHE A 448 16.39 3.93 22.07
CA PHE A 448 14.93 3.85 22.02
C PHE A 448 14.30 5.22 21.75
N GLU A 449 14.71 6.26 22.47
CA GLU A 449 14.19 7.63 22.24
C GLU A 449 14.60 8.17 20.87
N GLU A 450 15.84 7.91 20.40
CA GLU A 450 16.26 8.27 19.04
C GLU A 450 15.40 7.61 17.97
N ILE A 451 15.12 6.30 18.10
CA ILE A 451 14.27 5.55 17.16
C ILE A 451 12.84 6.09 17.15
N ILE A 452 12.27 6.40 18.32
CA ILE A 452 10.90 6.94 18.37
C ILE A 452 10.84 8.31 17.67
N VAL A 453 11.79 9.20 17.96
CA VAL A 453 11.84 10.53 17.31
C VAL A 453 12.04 10.39 15.80
N GLU A 454 12.87 9.45 15.36
CA GLU A 454 13.06 9.16 13.93
C GLU A 454 11.77 8.65 13.27
N PHE A 455 11.08 7.69 13.89
CA PHE A 455 9.86 7.09 13.34
C PHE A 455 8.65 8.02 13.40
N GLU A 456 8.55 8.88 14.41
CA GLU A 456 7.55 9.95 14.47
C GLU A 456 7.78 10.97 13.35
N LYS A 457 9.04 11.36 13.11
CA LYS A 457 9.43 12.25 12.01
C LYS A 457 9.19 11.63 10.64
N GLN A 458 9.25 10.30 10.53
CA GLN A 458 8.94 9.56 9.30
C GLN A 458 7.44 9.25 9.15
N GLY A 459 6.62 9.50 10.18
CA GLY A 459 5.18 9.21 10.17
C GLY A 459 4.84 7.72 10.24
N ILE A 460 5.75 6.89 10.76
CA ILE A 460 5.55 5.44 10.92
C ILE A 460 4.77 5.14 12.21
N ILE A 461 5.04 5.88 13.27
CA ILE A 461 4.39 5.72 14.58
C ILE A 461 3.84 7.06 15.07
N TYR A 462 2.85 7.00 15.96
CA TYR A 462 2.27 8.16 16.63
C TYR A 462 2.39 8.00 18.16
N ARG A 463 2.89 9.04 18.85
CA ARG A 463 2.93 9.11 20.31
C ARG A 463 1.70 9.88 20.81
N SER A 464 0.83 9.21 21.55
CA SER A 464 -0.33 9.81 22.19
C SER A 464 0.08 10.60 23.43
N SER A 465 -0.65 11.67 23.75
CA SER A 465 -0.50 12.42 25.01
C SER A 465 -0.78 11.58 26.26
N LYS A 466 -1.41 10.42 26.10
CA LYS A 466 -1.67 9.44 27.17
C LYS A 466 -0.50 8.49 27.44
N GLY A 467 0.64 8.65 26.76
CA GLY A 467 1.81 7.79 26.93
C GLY A 467 1.68 6.43 26.22
N THR A 468 0.94 6.39 25.11
CA THR A 468 0.84 5.20 24.23
C THR A 468 1.50 5.49 22.88
N VAL A 469 1.97 4.44 22.22
CA VAL A 469 2.52 4.48 20.86
C VAL A 469 1.69 3.55 19.97
N SER A 470 1.32 4.06 18.79
CA SER A 470 0.47 3.33 17.85
C SER A 470 1.10 3.31 16.46
N TYR A 471 1.02 2.16 15.77
CA TYR A 471 1.48 2.04 14.39
C TYR A 471 0.51 2.78 13.46
N VAL A 472 1.05 3.58 12.54
CA VAL A 472 0.24 4.21 11.49
C VAL A 472 -0.04 3.16 10.43
N ASP A 473 -1.26 2.63 10.40
CA ASP A 473 -1.72 1.78 9.30
C ASP A 473 -1.67 2.59 8.01
N ILE A 474 -0.56 2.48 7.30
CA ILE A 474 -0.51 2.81 5.88
C ILE A 474 -1.24 1.66 5.22
N GLU A 475 -2.55 1.81 5.00
CA GLU A 475 -3.27 0.97 4.04
C GLU A 475 -2.50 1.06 2.70
N LEU A 476 -1.73 0.02 2.40
CA LEU A 476 -0.89 -0.11 1.21
C LEU A 476 -1.70 -0.57 0.00
#